data_AF-A0A2S0L5L9-F1
#
_entry.id   AF-A0A2S0L5L9-F1
#
_cell.length_a   1.000
_cell.length_b   1.000
_cell.length_c   1.000
_cell.angle_alpha   90.00
_cell.angle_beta   90.00
_cell.angle_gamma   90.00
#
_symmetry.space_group_name_H-M   'P 1'
#
loop_
_entity.id
_entity.type
_entity.pdbx_description
1 polymer ?
#
loop_
_entity_poly.entity_id
_entity_poly.type
_entity_poly.pdbx_seq_one_letter_code
_entity_poly.pdbx_strand_id
1 'polypeptide(L)'
;MITKKQFQTKYNLTKREIDGICEYYGIKKDKGQFQIPDDTEPVYIPDKRFVKKELRLYLFVSDAIQRKVKLVPELFYSTDDEVRTVVRVMRDNGLLVRIEGRPEDSLEHQDYILGPEFADWKRNATENFKLVKEILGIAVESSSKGVTSAVLEHYTSM
;
A
#
# COMPACT_ATOMS: atom_id res chain seq x y z
N MET A 1 -18.19 -19.59 -1.82
CA MET A 1 -18.44 -18.27 -2.41
C MET A 1 -19.40 -17.51 -1.51
N ILE A 2 -19.07 -16.29 -1.12
CA ILE A 2 -19.88 -15.42 -0.27
C ILE A 2 -20.46 -14.24 -1.06
N THR A 3 -21.61 -13.75 -0.60
CA THR A 3 -22.23 -12.53 -1.12
C THR A 3 -21.46 -11.28 -0.67
N LYS A 4 -21.64 -10.16 -1.37
CA LYS A 4 -21.17 -8.83 -0.95
C LYS A 4 -21.46 -8.54 0.52
N LYS A 5 -22.71 -8.79 0.98
CA LYS A 5 -23.12 -8.49 2.35
C LYS A 5 -22.41 -9.38 3.38
N GLN A 6 -22.22 -10.67 3.08
CA GLN A 6 -21.48 -11.58 3.96
C GLN A 6 -20.00 -11.19 4.06
N PHE A 7 -19.37 -10.82 2.93
CA PHE A 7 -18.00 -10.31 2.92
C PHE A 7 -17.87 -9.00 3.71
N GLN A 8 -18.88 -8.13 3.62
CA GLN A 8 -18.95 -6.87 4.37
C GLN A 8 -18.92 -7.08 5.86
N THR A 9 -19.79 -7.96 6.35
CA THR A 9 -19.87 -8.26 7.77
C THR A 9 -18.60 -8.96 8.25
N LYS A 10 -18.06 -9.92 7.48
CA LYS A 10 -16.86 -10.69 7.85
C LYS A 10 -15.65 -9.79 8.14
N TYR A 11 -15.45 -8.76 7.32
CA TYR A 11 -14.27 -7.89 7.39
C TYR A 11 -14.58 -6.45 7.85
N ASN A 12 -15.80 -6.20 8.33
CA ASN A 12 -16.27 -4.88 8.78
C ASN A 12 -16.01 -3.74 7.76
N LEU A 13 -16.33 -3.99 6.50
CA LEU A 13 -16.06 -3.07 5.39
C LEU A 13 -17.25 -2.12 5.12
N THR A 14 -16.96 -0.98 4.50
CA THR A 14 -17.97 -0.09 3.92
C THR A 14 -18.47 -0.63 2.58
N LYS A 15 -19.65 -0.17 2.14
CA LYS A 15 -20.21 -0.51 0.84
C LYS A 15 -19.25 -0.18 -0.32
N ARG A 16 -18.59 0.98 -0.24
CA ARG A 16 -17.67 1.47 -1.27
C ARG A 16 -16.43 0.57 -1.42
N GLU A 17 -15.88 0.08 -0.32
CA GLU A 17 -14.73 -0.83 -0.33
C GLU A 17 -15.08 -2.15 -1.01
N ILE A 18 -16.25 -2.71 -0.70
CA ILE A 18 -16.70 -3.95 -1.32
C ILE A 18 -17.05 -3.83 -2.77
N ASP A 19 -17.61 -2.69 -3.18
CA ASP A 19 -17.87 -2.46 -4.60
C ASP A 19 -16.56 -2.48 -5.40
N GLY A 20 -15.50 -1.84 -4.89
CA GLY A 20 -14.16 -1.94 -5.50
C GLY A 20 -13.63 -3.38 -5.55
N ILE A 21 -13.65 -4.10 -4.42
CA ILE A 21 -13.13 -5.49 -4.34
C ILE A 21 -13.88 -6.42 -5.30
N CYS A 22 -15.20 -6.27 -5.39
CA CYS A 22 -16.03 -7.12 -6.25
C CYS A 22 -15.84 -6.85 -7.73
N GLU A 23 -15.48 -5.64 -8.13
CA GLU A 23 -15.11 -5.36 -9.52
C GLU A 23 -13.87 -6.16 -9.96
N TYR A 24 -13.04 -6.58 -9.00
CA TYR A 24 -11.78 -7.27 -9.27
C TYR A 24 -11.85 -8.79 -9.04
N TYR A 25 -12.38 -9.23 -7.89
CA TYR A 25 -12.45 -10.66 -7.53
C TYR A 25 -13.85 -11.27 -7.62
N GLY A 26 -14.88 -10.43 -7.82
CA GLY A 26 -16.26 -10.89 -7.81
C GLY A 26 -16.70 -11.45 -9.17
N ILE A 27 -17.37 -12.58 -9.15
CA ILE A 27 -18.06 -13.11 -10.34
C ILE A 27 -19.45 -12.47 -10.40
N LYS A 28 -19.72 -11.74 -11.48
CA LYS A 28 -21.04 -11.16 -11.75
C LYS A 28 -21.96 -12.23 -12.34
N LYS A 29 -23.02 -12.59 -11.60
CA LYS A 29 -24.06 -13.51 -12.02
C LYS A 29 -25.29 -12.78 -12.56
N ASP A 30 -26.25 -13.54 -13.06
CA ASP A 30 -27.55 -13.02 -13.52
C ASP A 30 -28.20 -12.12 -12.46
N LYS A 31 -28.85 -11.06 -12.92
CA LYS A 31 -29.39 -9.96 -12.08
C LYS A 31 -28.31 -9.09 -11.41
N GLY A 32 -27.05 -9.18 -11.85
CA GLY A 32 -25.98 -8.27 -11.41
C GLY A 32 -25.47 -8.51 -9.99
N GLN A 33 -25.77 -9.68 -9.42
CA GLN A 33 -25.29 -10.06 -8.09
C GLN A 33 -23.83 -10.54 -8.18
N PHE A 34 -22.97 -10.05 -7.29
CA PHE A 34 -21.58 -10.48 -7.18
C PHE A 34 -21.45 -11.59 -6.14
N GLN A 35 -20.71 -12.64 -6.49
CA GLN A 35 -20.23 -13.65 -5.55
C GLN A 35 -18.70 -13.62 -5.50
N ILE A 36 -18.15 -13.70 -4.30
CA ILE A 36 -16.71 -13.58 -4.02
C ILE A 36 -16.22 -14.94 -3.48
N PRO A 37 -15.05 -15.45 -3.89
CA PRO A 37 -14.45 -16.63 -3.28
C PRO A 37 -14.29 -16.49 -1.75
N ASP A 38 -14.41 -17.59 -1.01
CA ASP A 38 -14.47 -17.54 0.47
C ASP A 38 -13.12 -17.22 1.11
N ASP A 39 -12.05 -17.58 0.40
CA ASP A 39 -10.63 -17.37 0.68
C ASP A 39 -10.13 -15.99 0.23
N THR A 40 -10.97 -15.16 -0.38
CA THR A 40 -10.59 -13.80 -0.75
C THR A 40 -10.30 -12.97 0.50
N GLU A 41 -9.09 -12.42 0.56
CA GLU A 41 -8.68 -11.42 1.54
C GLU A 41 -9.06 -10.01 1.03
N PRO A 42 -9.47 -9.09 1.90
CA PRO A 42 -9.66 -7.70 1.49
C PRO A 42 -8.37 -7.12 0.94
N VAL A 43 -8.45 -6.57 -0.26
CA VAL A 43 -7.38 -5.79 -0.86
C VAL A 43 -7.83 -4.35 -0.97
N TYR A 44 -6.92 -3.41 -0.75
CA TYR A 44 -7.20 -2.04 -1.09
C TYR A 44 -7.03 -1.84 -2.60
N ILE A 45 -7.95 -1.08 -3.22
CA ILE A 45 -7.92 -0.70 -4.63
C ILE A 45 -7.86 0.83 -4.66
N PRO A 46 -6.88 1.45 -5.35
CA PRO A 46 -6.70 2.88 -5.28
C PRO A 46 -7.86 3.58 -5.99
N ASP A 47 -8.27 4.72 -5.46
CA ASP A 47 -9.13 5.63 -6.21
C ASP A 47 -8.36 6.13 -7.45
N LYS A 48 -8.80 5.72 -8.64
CA LYS A 48 -8.16 6.04 -9.94
C LYS A 48 -8.14 7.55 -10.24
N ARG A 49 -8.84 8.37 -9.46
CA ARG A 49 -8.90 9.84 -9.62
C ARG A 49 -7.65 10.58 -9.12
N PHE A 50 -6.76 9.93 -8.36
CA PHE A 50 -5.49 10.54 -7.95
C PHE A 50 -4.52 10.60 -9.13
N VAL A 51 -4.11 11.79 -9.56
CA VAL A 51 -3.48 11.98 -10.88
C VAL A 51 -2.01 11.51 -10.96
N LYS A 52 -1.28 11.45 -9.84
CA LYS A 52 0.16 11.12 -9.82
C LYS A 52 0.42 9.74 -9.19
N LYS A 53 1.21 8.89 -9.87
CA LYS A 53 1.49 7.49 -9.49
C LYS A 53 2.14 7.39 -8.10
N GLU A 54 3.04 8.32 -7.81
CA GLU A 54 3.88 8.32 -6.61
C GLU A 54 3.08 8.76 -5.37
N LEU A 55 2.15 9.72 -5.53
CA LEU A 55 1.21 10.11 -4.47
C LEU A 55 0.23 8.98 -4.16
N ARG A 56 -0.18 8.23 -5.20
CA ARG A 56 -0.99 7.02 -5.05
C ARG A 56 -0.28 5.99 -4.19
N LEU A 57 0.99 5.68 -4.45
CA LEU A 57 1.80 4.71 -3.70
C LEU A 57 1.91 5.06 -2.21
N TYR A 58 2.20 6.32 -1.87
CA TYR A 58 2.27 6.76 -0.47
C TYR A 58 0.93 6.63 0.25
N LEU A 59 -0.14 7.20 -0.33
CA LEU A 59 -1.48 7.10 0.25
C LEU A 59 -1.93 5.65 0.36
N PHE A 60 -1.53 4.82 -0.59
CA PHE A 60 -1.87 3.41 -0.66
C PHE A 60 -1.23 2.58 0.46
N VAL A 61 0.06 2.73 0.71
CA VAL A 61 0.71 2.08 1.86
C VAL A 61 0.05 2.51 3.16
N SER A 62 -0.25 3.81 3.31
CA SER A 62 -0.90 4.30 4.52
C SER A 62 -2.33 3.79 4.71
N ASP A 63 -3.14 3.77 3.65
CA ASP A 63 -4.53 3.29 3.71
C ASP A 63 -4.58 1.78 3.94
N ALA A 64 -3.67 1.02 3.32
CA ALA A 64 -3.58 -0.42 3.51
C ALA A 64 -3.26 -0.77 4.98
N ILE A 65 -2.30 -0.07 5.57
CA ILE A 65 -1.92 -0.21 6.98
C ILE A 65 -3.05 0.21 7.91
N GLN A 66 -3.67 1.38 7.64
CA GLN A 66 -4.77 1.89 8.46
C GLN A 66 -5.98 0.95 8.45
N ARG A 67 -6.30 0.36 7.29
CA ARG A 67 -7.44 -0.53 7.10
C ARG A 67 -7.12 -2.00 7.42
N LYS A 68 -5.86 -2.33 7.71
CA LYS A 68 -5.37 -3.70 7.93
C LYS A 68 -5.72 -4.64 6.76
N VAL A 69 -5.47 -4.17 5.54
CA VAL A 69 -5.77 -4.91 4.31
C VAL A 69 -4.51 -5.23 3.54
N LYS A 70 -4.55 -6.30 2.75
CA LYS A 70 -3.41 -6.70 1.92
C LYS A 70 -3.24 -5.73 0.78
N LEU A 71 -1.98 -5.47 0.46
CA LEU A 71 -1.53 -4.57 -0.58
C LEU A 71 -1.09 -5.48 -1.73
N VAL A 72 -1.70 -5.33 -2.90
CA VAL A 72 -1.47 -6.19 -4.07
C VAL A 72 -0.83 -5.32 -5.16
N PRO A 73 0.50 -5.32 -5.33
CA PRO A 73 1.23 -4.38 -6.18
C PRO A 73 0.81 -4.42 -7.66
N GLU A 74 0.40 -5.58 -8.18
CA GLU A 74 -0.01 -5.74 -9.59
C GLU A 74 -1.21 -4.86 -9.99
N LEU A 75 -2.00 -4.42 -9.01
CA LEU A 75 -3.16 -3.54 -9.20
C LEU A 75 -2.81 -2.05 -9.37
N PHE A 76 -1.55 -1.66 -9.16
CA PHE A 76 -1.14 -0.26 -8.97
C PHE A 76 -0.17 0.25 -10.02
N TYR A 77 0.13 -0.52 -11.07
CA TYR A 77 1.21 -0.23 -12.02
C TYR A 77 2.54 0.06 -11.31
N SER A 78 2.73 -0.53 -10.13
CA SER A 78 3.90 -0.32 -9.28
C SER A 78 4.60 -1.65 -9.04
N THR A 79 5.93 -1.64 -8.96
CA THR A 79 6.70 -2.86 -8.70
C THR A 79 6.79 -3.12 -7.19
N ASP A 80 7.06 -4.38 -6.82
CA ASP A 80 7.35 -4.75 -5.43
C ASP A 80 8.49 -3.91 -4.83
N ASP A 81 9.49 -3.59 -5.64
CA ASP A 81 10.62 -2.74 -5.22
C ASP A 81 10.20 -1.29 -4.95
N GLU A 82 9.32 -0.72 -5.77
CA GLU A 82 8.75 0.61 -5.52
C GLU A 82 7.94 0.64 -4.21
N VAL A 83 7.15 -0.41 -3.96
CA VAL A 83 6.38 -0.54 -2.71
C VAL A 83 7.31 -0.67 -1.49
N ARG A 84 8.31 -1.56 -1.56
CA ARG A 84 9.30 -1.76 -0.49
C ARG A 84 10.07 -0.49 -0.18
N THR A 85 10.42 0.28 -1.21
CA THR A 85 11.12 1.57 -1.06
C THR A 85 10.26 2.57 -0.29
N VAL A 86 8.97 2.69 -0.62
CA VAL A 86 8.06 3.59 0.10
C VAL A 86 7.88 3.16 1.55
N VAL A 87 7.68 1.87 1.81
CA VAL A 87 7.56 1.32 3.18
C VAL A 87 8.81 1.64 4.00
N ARG A 88 10.00 1.44 3.42
CA ARG A 88 11.27 1.75 4.07
C ARG A 88 11.36 3.23 4.43
N VAL A 89 11.09 4.12 3.49
CA VAL A 89 11.11 5.57 3.74
C VAL A 89 10.13 5.97 4.84
N MET A 90 8.91 5.44 4.80
CA MET A 90 7.91 5.76 5.81
C MET A 90 8.32 5.24 7.20
N ARG A 91 8.94 4.06 7.28
CA ARG A 91 9.51 3.51 8.52
C ARG A 91 10.65 4.37 9.05
N ASP A 92 11.63 4.71 8.21
CA ASP A 92 12.84 5.44 8.60
C ASP A 92 12.51 6.87 9.08
N ASN A 93 11.37 7.42 8.63
CA ASN A 93 10.85 8.71 9.08
C ASN A 93 9.86 8.59 10.27
N GLY A 94 9.76 7.43 10.92
CA GLY A 94 8.89 7.23 12.09
C GLY A 94 7.38 7.25 11.80
N LEU A 95 6.99 7.24 10.51
CA LEU A 95 5.59 7.26 10.08
C LEU A 95 4.94 5.88 10.21
N LEU A 96 5.76 4.83 10.23
CA LEU A 96 5.34 3.46 10.45
C LEU A 96 6.04 2.92 11.69
N VAL A 97 5.25 2.37 12.61
CA VAL A 97 5.74 1.65 13.78
C VAL A 97 5.52 0.17 13.53
N ARG A 98 6.54 -0.62 13.83
CA ARG A 98 6.51 -2.06 13.63
C ARG A 98 5.64 -2.74 14.70
N ILE A 99 4.87 -3.73 14.28
CA ILE A 99 4.07 -4.56 15.18
C ILE A 99 5.00 -5.54 15.89
N GLU A 100 4.90 -5.63 17.21
CA GLU A 100 5.68 -6.58 18.01
C GLU A 100 5.46 -8.04 17.56
N GLY A 101 6.51 -8.85 17.66
CA GLY A 101 6.47 -10.28 17.33
C GLY A 101 6.59 -10.62 15.84
N ARG A 102 6.81 -9.63 14.97
CA ARG A 102 7.14 -9.85 13.55
C ARG A 102 8.66 -10.06 13.33
N PRO A 103 9.11 -10.70 12.23
CA PRO A 103 10.54 -10.90 11.91
C PRO A 103 11.26 -9.59 11.60
N GLU A 104 12.38 -9.28 12.27
CA GLU A 104 13.07 -7.97 12.23
C GLU A 104 13.42 -7.45 10.84
N ASP A 105 13.69 -8.38 9.95
CA ASP A 105 14.06 -8.20 8.55
C ASP A 105 12.87 -8.14 7.58
N SER A 106 11.64 -8.31 8.07
CA SER A 106 10.44 -8.24 7.24
C SER A 106 10.17 -6.81 6.75
N LEU A 107 10.11 -6.68 5.43
CA LEU A 107 9.66 -5.48 4.73
C LEU A 107 8.20 -5.58 4.28
N GLU A 108 7.45 -6.56 4.78
CA GLU A 108 6.02 -6.65 4.53
C GLU A 108 5.32 -5.48 5.23
N HIS A 109 4.66 -4.61 4.46
CA HIS A 109 3.90 -3.47 4.99
C HIS A 109 2.82 -3.88 6.01
N GLN A 110 2.39 -5.15 6.00
CA GLN A 110 1.43 -5.74 6.94
C GLN A 110 1.97 -5.85 8.37
N ASP A 111 3.30 -5.76 8.54
CA ASP A 111 3.97 -5.82 9.83
C ASP A 111 4.04 -4.46 10.53
N TYR A 112 3.39 -3.43 9.99
CA TYR A 112 3.47 -2.06 10.47
C TYR A 112 2.08 -1.48 10.81
N ILE A 113 2.07 -0.51 11.71
CA ILE A 113 0.95 0.40 12.02
C ILE A 113 1.38 1.85 11.76
N LEU A 114 0.43 2.78 11.68
CA LEU A 114 0.77 4.20 11.58
C LEU A 114 1.42 4.69 12.87
N GLY A 115 2.58 5.32 12.73
CA GLY A 115 3.32 5.97 13.81
C GLY A 115 2.80 7.38 14.14
N PRO A 116 3.28 7.96 15.25
CA PRO A 116 2.82 9.27 15.74
C PRO A 116 3.13 10.41 14.75
N GLU A 117 4.27 10.34 14.06
CA GLU A 117 4.73 11.35 13.09
C GLU A 117 3.86 11.39 11.81
N PHE A 118 3.02 10.38 11.60
CA PHE A 118 2.18 10.27 10.41
C PHE A 118 1.23 11.47 10.25
N ALA A 119 0.70 12.01 11.35
CA ALA A 119 -0.24 13.11 11.31
C ALA A 119 0.39 14.40 10.76
N ASP A 120 1.62 14.70 11.16
CA ASP A 120 2.35 15.89 10.71
C ASP A 120 2.90 15.70 9.30
N TRP A 121 3.37 14.49 8.98
CA TRP A 121 3.76 14.16 7.62
C TRP A 121 2.61 14.30 6.61
N LYS A 122 1.39 13.92 7.01
CA LYS A 122 0.19 14.10 6.18
C LYS A 122 -0.15 15.57 5.94
N ARG A 123 0.12 16.46 6.90
CA ARG A 123 -0.09 17.92 6.74
C ARG A 123 0.88 18.51 5.71
N ASN A 124 2.10 17.99 5.63
CA ASN A 124 3.14 18.44 4.70
C ASN A 124 3.22 17.61 3.39
N ALA A 125 2.11 17.00 2.98
CA ALA A 125 2.06 16.00 1.90
C ALA A 125 2.72 16.42 0.57
N THR A 126 2.79 17.72 0.25
CA THR A 126 3.38 18.20 -1.02
C THR A 126 4.90 18.11 -1.04
N GLU A 127 5.58 18.47 0.04
CA GLU A 127 7.04 18.36 0.16
C GLU A 127 7.46 16.90 0.29
N ASN A 128 6.72 16.16 1.11
CA ASN A 128 6.94 14.73 1.30
C ASN A 128 6.73 13.93 0.00
N PHE A 129 5.79 14.36 -0.84
CA PHE A 129 5.63 13.81 -2.18
C PHE A 129 6.87 14.03 -3.07
N LYS A 130 7.52 15.19 -2.99
CA LYS A 130 8.75 15.45 -3.76
C LYS A 130 9.87 14.50 -3.33
N LEU A 131 10.04 14.31 -2.02
CA LEU A 131 11.02 13.39 -1.45
C LEU A 131 10.79 11.95 -1.93
N VAL A 132 9.57 11.44 -1.81
CA VAL A 132 9.23 10.07 -2.26
C VAL A 132 9.48 9.92 -3.77
N LYS A 133 9.13 10.92 -4.57
CA LYS A 133 9.35 10.91 -6.01
C LYS A 133 10.83 10.86 -6.37
N GLU A 134 11.67 11.64 -5.68
CA GLU A 134 13.11 11.66 -5.88
C GLU A 134 13.73 10.28 -5.58
N ILE A 135 13.36 9.68 -4.45
CA ILE A 135 13.82 8.34 -4.05
C ILE A 135 13.39 7.28 -5.06
N LEU A 136 12.14 7.31 -5.49
CA LEU A 136 11.64 6.36 -6.49
C LEU A 136 12.36 6.55 -7.84
N GLY A 137 12.68 7.78 -8.23
CA GLY A 137 13.51 8.05 -9.41
C GLY A 137 14.88 7.38 -9.32
N ILE A 138 15.57 7.53 -8.19
CA ILE A 138 16.86 6.88 -7.92
C ILE A 138 16.71 5.35 -7.93
N ALA A 139 15.68 4.82 -7.29
CA ALA A 139 15.42 3.38 -7.26
C ALA A 139 15.19 2.82 -8.67
N VAL A 140 14.38 3.48 -9.50
CA VAL A 140 14.16 3.09 -10.90
C VAL A 140 15.45 3.13 -11.70
N GLU A 141 16.26 4.20 -11.58
CA GLU A 141 17.55 4.29 -12.25
C GLU A 141 18.53 3.19 -11.79
N SER A 142 18.57 2.88 -10.49
CA SER A 142 19.40 1.80 -9.95
C SER A 142 18.92 0.40 -10.35
N SER A 143 17.61 0.19 -10.51
CA SER A 143 17.05 -1.09 -10.99
C SER A 143 17.36 -1.33 -12.47
N SER A 144 17.55 -0.26 -13.25
CA SER A 144 17.97 -0.33 -14.65
C SER A 144 19.46 -0.64 -14.83
N LYS A 145 20.27 -0.49 -13.78
CA LYS A 145 21.71 -0.84 -13.72
C LYS A 145 21.99 -1.56 -12.42
N GLY A 146 21.79 -2.87 -12.39
CA GLY A 146 21.84 -3.73 -11.19
C GLY A 146 22.92 -3.36 -10.17
N VAL A 147 22.56 -2.51 -9.20
CA VAL A 147 23.39 -2.13 -8.04
C VAL A 147 22.45 -1.71 -6.90
N THR A 148 22.05 -2.67 -6.07
CA THR A 148 21.20 -2.46 -4.89
C THR A 148 21.91 -1.73 -3.75
N SER A 149 23.24 -1.58 -3.80
CA SER A 149 24.05 -1.11 -2.68
C SER A 149 24.12 0.42 -2.50
N ALA A 150 24.04 1.21 -3.59
CA ALA A 150 24.23 2.67 -3.52
C ALA A 150 23.04 3.41 -2.87
N VAL A 151 21.83 2.84 -2.98
CA VAL A 151 20.61 3.44 -2.41
C VAL A 151 20.59 3.33 -0.88
N LEU A 152 21.24 2.31 -0.31
CA LEU A 152 21.38 2.17 1.15
C LEU A 152 22.35 3.21 1.70
N GLU A 153 23.50 3.42 1.06
CA GLU A 153 24.53 4.35 1.56
C GLU A 153 24.08 5.80 1.62
N HIS A 154 23.32 6.30 0.63
CA HIS A 154 22.90 7.70 0.59
C HIS A 154 21.97 8.09 1.75
N TYR A 155 21.16 7.15 2.25
CA TYR A 155 20.20 7.40 3.33
C TYR A 155 20.71 6.99 4.72
N THR A 156 21.74 6.15 4.82
CA THR A 156 22.41 5.86 6.11
C THR A 156 23.49 6.88 6.48
N SER A 157 23.85 7.79 5.57
CA SER A 157 24.91 8.79 5.77
C SER A 157 24.42 10.22 5.98
N MET A 158 23.09 10.44 6.00
CA MET A 158 22.45 11.70 6.45
C MET A 158 21.98 11.57 7.90
#